data_AF-A0A0C9VC36-F1
#
_entry.id   AF-A0A0C9VC36-F1
#
_cell.length_a   1.000
_cell.length_b   1.000
_cell.length_c   1.000
_cell.angle_alpha   90.00
_cell.angle_beta   90.00
_cell.angle_gamma   90.00
#
_symmetry.space_group_name_H-M   'P 1'
#
loop_
_entity.id
_entity.type
_entity.pdbx_description
1 polymer ?
#
loop_
_entity_poly.entity_id
_entity_poly.type
_entity_poly.pdbx_seq_one_letter_code
_entity_poly.pdbx_strand_id
1 'polypeptide(L)'
;MYLAANRVQISKKVWVDGVINVTEVMESWPISNDGKTYAYIVDLSGSTTEFKDLAGENLSMSSIIKNACTDGWEGGTGGHKSRPTTVFALDGELCQRSSQKCRGSFLCSLRNPKLWEGYEHWKHDFEPFRELFHQDMEQNAAEHESPLGYAVRRIYDLLL
;
A
#
# COMPACT_ATOMS: atom_id res chain seq x y z
N MET A 1 -18.27 5.75 20.09
CA MET A 1 -16.87 6.24 20.10
C MET A 1 -16.48 6.75 21.50
N TYR A 2 -15.43 6.21 22.12
CA TYR A 2 -14.93 6.69 23.42
C TYR A 2 -13.75 7.66 23.21
N LEU A 3 -13.81 8.81 23.88
CA LEU A 3 -12.79 9.86 23.85
C LEU A 3 -12.15 9.99 25.23
N ALA A 4 -10.82 9.95 25.30
CA ALA A 4 -10.06 10.27 26.51
C ALA A 4 -8.76 10.98 26.14
N ALA A 5 -8.43 12.07 26.84
CA ALA A 5 -7.23 12.88 26.59
C ALA A 5 -7.05 13.29 25.12
N ASN A 6 -8.13 13.69 24.44
CA ASN A 6 -8.17 14.02 23.00
C ASN A 6 -7.76 12.87 22.06
N ARG A 7 -7.80 11.62 22.53
CA ARG A 7 -7.55 10.44 21.72
C ARG A 7 -8.82 9.60 21.60
N VAL A 8 -8.99 9.00 20.44
CA VAL A 8 -10.07 8.09 20.10
C VAL A 8 -9.66 6.67 20.45
N GLN A 9 -10.48 5.98 21.22
CA GLN A 9 -10.26 4.56 21.51
C GLN A 9 -10.69 3.71 20.31
N ILE A 10 -9.76 2.91 19.78
CA ILE A 10 -10.06 1.94 18.72
C ILE A 10 -10.31 0.56 19.32
N SER A 11 -9.43 0.12 20.23
CA SER A 11 -9.58 -1.13 20.96
C SER A 11 -9.09 -0.98 22.40
N LYS A 12 -9.16 -2.04 23.21
CA LYS A 12 -8.67 -2.02 24.60
C LYS A 12 -7.21 -1.55 24.74
N LYS A 13 -6.38 -1.78 23.72
CA LYS A 13 -4.94 -1.47 23.75
C LYS A 13 -4.51 -0.40 22.73
N VAL A 14 -5.42 0.09 21.89
CA VAL A 14 -5.08 0.99 20.78
C VAL A 14 -5.92 2.24 20.87
N TRP A 15 -5.22 3.38 20.92
CA TRP A 15 -5.74 4.73 20.95
C TRP A 15 -5.06 5.52 19.83
N VAL A 16 -5.82 6.37 19.16
CA VAL A 16 -5.34 7.21 18.04
C VAL A 16 -5.74 8.65 18.26
N ASP A 17 -5.06 9.58 17.60
CA ASP A 17 -5.33 11.03 17.72
C ASP A 17 -6.47 11.48 16.81
N GLY A 18 -6.76 10.72 15.75
CA GLY A 18 -7.88 10.99 14.85
C GLY A 18 -8.41 9.76 14.12
N VAL A 19 -9.61 9.90 13.59
CA VAL A 19 -10.26 8.90 12.73
C VAL A 19 -10.61 9.55 11.40
N ILE A 20 -10.29 8.88 10.31
CA ILE A 20 -10.54 9.33 8.94
C ILE A 20 -11.48 8.33 8.29
N ASN A 21 -12.61 8.81 7.77
CA ASN A 21 -13.55 7.97 7.04
C ASN A 21 -13.22 8.03 5.55
N VAL A 22 -13.16 6.88 4.89
CA VAL A 22 -12.94 6.75 3.45
C VAL A 22 -14.00 5.83 2.87
N THR A 23 -14.52 6.19 1.70
CA THR A 23 -15.58 5.44 1.00
C THR A 23 -15.05 4.56 -0.12
N GLU A 24 -13.74 4.63 -0.37
CA GLU A 24 -13.05 3.90 -1.43
C GLU A 24 -11.75 3.30 -0.87
N VAL A 25 -11.32 2.20 -1.49
CA VAL A 25 -10.06 1.54 -1.14
C VAL A 25 -8.93 2.32 -1.78
N MET A 26 -8.02 2.86 -0.96
CA MET A 26 -6.88 3.61 -1.46
C MET A 26 -5.78 2.67 -1.95
N GLU A 27 -5.19 3.01 -3.09
CA GLU A 27 -4.00 2.34 -3.64
C GLU A 27 -2.75 2.65 -2.81
N SER A 28 -2.73 3.79 -2.12
CA SER A 28 -1.66 4.19 -1.19
C SER A 28 -2.25 4.79 0.08
N TRP A 29 -1.68 4.43 1.23
CA TRP A 29 -2.14 4.89 2.53
C TRP A 29 -1.20 5.98 3.04
N PRO A 30 -1.65 7.25 3.18
CA PRO A 30 -0.78 8.33 3.58
C PRO A 30 -0.32 8.12 5.02
N ILE A 31 1.00 8.19 5.22
CA ILE A 31 1.62 8.22 6.53
C ILE A 31 1.59 9.68 7.00
N SER A 32 1.08 9.94 8.20
CA SER A 32 1.04 11.32 8.71
C SER A 32 2.43 11.78 9.13
N ASN A 33 2.78 13.02 8.80
CA ASN A 33 4.05 13.67 9.17
C ASN A 33 3.91 14.63 10.36
N ASP A 34 2.71 14.76 10.93
CA ASP A 34 2.42 15.63 12.07
C ASP A 34 2.74 15.00 13.44
N GLY A 35 3.37 13.82 13.44
CA GLY A 35 3.67 13.04 14.64
C GLY A 35 2.45 12.41 15.31
N LYS A 36 1.26 12.46 14.67
CA LYS A 36 0.02 11.89 15.20
C LYS A 36 -0.29 10.55 14.57
N THR A 37 -1.12 9.80 15.29
CA THR A 37 -1.62 8.49 14.91
C THR A 37 -3.07 8.59 14.44
N TYR A 38 -3.38 7.96 13.31
CA TYR A 38 -4.72 7.99 12.75
C TYR A 38 -5.24 6.56 12.52
N ALA A 39 -6.54 6.37 12.71
CA ALA A 39 -7.25 5.18 12.24
C ALA A 39 -8.08 5.55 11.02
N TYR A 40 -8.16 4.64 10.05
CA TYR A 40 -9.03 4.80 8.90
C TYR A 40 -10.22 3.85 9.03
N ILE A 41 -11.43 4.37 8.84
CA ILE A 41 -12.64 3.58 8.68
C ILE A 41 -12.95 3.53 7.19
N VAL A 42 -12.86 2.33 6.63
CA VAL A 42 -13.14 2.07 5.21
C VAL A 42 -14.57 1.56 5.11
N ASP A 43 -15.46 2.38 4.59
CA ASP A 43 -16.85 2.01 4.35
C ASP A 43 -17.08 1.78 2.85
N LEU A 44 -17.19 0.51 2.47
CA LEU A 44 -17.41 0.10 1.09
C LEU A 44 -18.88 -0.28 0.82
N SER A 45 -19.81 0.02 1.74
CA SER A 45 -21.22 -0.38 1.58
C SER A 45 -21.90 0.24 0.36
N GLY A 46 -21.38 1.38 -0.10
CA GLY A 46 -21.85 2.07 -1.32
C GLY A 46 -21.10 1.70 -2.60
N SER A 47 -20.11 0.82 -2.54
CA SER A 47 -19.31 0.44 -3.70
C SER A 47 -20.10 -0.44 -4.67
N THR A 48 -19.96 -0.19 -5.98
CA THR A 48 -20.50 -1.07 -7.04
C THR A 48 -19.54 -2.21 -7.41
N THR A 49 -18.32 -2.20 -6.87
CA THR A 49 -17.30 -3.21 -7.15
C THR A 49 -17.62 -4.53 -6.44
N GLU A 50 -17.60 -5.64 -7.16
CA GLU A 50 -17.65 -6.97 -6.56
C GLU A 50 -16.29 -7.37 -5.98
N PHE A 51 -16.22 -7.56 -4.67
CA PHE A 51 -15.01 -7.99 -3.98
C PHE A 51 -14.98 -9.51 -3.79
N LYS A 52 -14.75 -10.25 -4.89
CA LYS A 52 -14.67 -11.71 -4.88
C LYS A 52 -13.31 -12.20 -5.38
N ASP A 53 -12.92 -13.40 -4.94
CA ASP A 53 -11.79 -14.12 -5.49
C ASP A 53 -12.14 -14.90 -6.77
N LEU A 54 -11.16 -15.59 -7.35
CA LEU A 54 -11.35 -16.40 -8.56
C LEU A 54 -12.33 -17.57 -8.38
N ALA A 55 -12.59 -18.00 -7.14
CA ALA A 55 -13.57 -19.03 -6.81
C ALA A 55 -14.98 -18.44 -6.61
N GLY A 56 -15.13 -17.11 -6.68
CA GLY A 56 -16.39 -16.41 -6.44
C GLY A 56 -16.69 -16.14 -4.96
N GLU A 57 -15.73 -16.41 -4.06
CA GLU A 57 -15.88 -16.21 -2.63
C GLU A 57 -15.56 -14.77 -2.24
N ASN A 58 -16.25 -14.25 -1.21
CA ASN A 58 -16.06 -12.87 -0.77
C ASN A 58 -14.66 -12.66 -0.16
N LEU A 59 -13.97 -11.62 -0.64
CA LEU A 59 -12.68 -11.22 -0.12
C LEU A 59 -12.81 -10.65 1.30
N SER A 60 -11.84 -10.97 2.15
CA SER A 60 -11.71 -10.30 3.45
C SER A 60 -11.34 -8.83 3.25
N MET A 61 -11.71 -7.95 4.18
CA MET A 61 -11.31 -6.54 4.11
C MET A 61 -9.78 -6.36 4.01
N SER A 62 -9.01 -7.24 4.68
CA SER A 62 -7.55 -7.24 4.55
C SER A 62 -7.06 -7.62 3.15
N SER A 63 -7.76 -8.53 2.46
CA SER A 63 -7.45 -8.91 1.08
C SER A 63 -7.80 -7.79 0.11
N ILE A 64 -8.96 -7.15 0.30
CA ILE A 64 -9.40 -5.99 -0.50
C ILE A 64 -8.35 -4.87 -0.44
N ILE A 65 -7.94 -4.47 0.77
CA ILE A 65 -6.93 -3.42 0.97
C ILE A 65 -5.59 -3.80 0.33
N LYS A 66 -5.14 -5.05 0.48
CA LYS A 66 -3.87 -5.51 -0.09
C LYS A 66 -3.90 -5.60 -1.62
N ASN A 67 -5.02 -5.98 -2.19
CA ASN A 67 -5.17 -6.06 -3.64
C ASN A 67 -5.17 -4.68 -4.29
N ALA A 68 -5.68 -3.65 -3.61
CA ALA A 68 -5.58 -2.26 -4.08
C ALA A 68 -4.16 -1.69 -3.84
N CYS A 69 -3.56 -1.95 -2.68
CA CYS A 69 -2.22 -1.47 -2.32
C CYS A 69 -1.17 -2.56 -2.55
N THR A 70 -0.94 -2.90 -3.82
CA THR A 70 -0.13 -4.06 -4.25
C THR A 70 1.35 -3.97 -3.85
N ASP A 71 1.88 -2.77 -3.70
CA ASP A 71 3.27 -2.48 -3.37
C ASP A 71 3.50 -2.21 -1.87
N GLY A 72 2.45 -1.91 -1.11
CA GLY A 72 2.57 -1.43 0.28
C GLY A 72 2.86 -2.50 1.33
N TRP A 73 2.60 -3.78 1.07
CA TRP A 73 2.56 -4.82 2.12
C TRP A 73 3.44 -6.05 1.81
N GLU A 74 4.29 -6.48 2.75
CA GLU A 74 5.23 -7.62 2.60
C GLU A 74 5.00 -8.71 3.66
N GLY A 75 3.75 -9.12 3.79
CA GLY A 75 3.34 -10.19 4.69
C GLY A 75 2.55 -9.70 5.90
N GLY A 76 2.16 -10.64 6.74
CA GLY A 76 1.25 -10.40 7.85
C GLY A 76 0.40 -11.62 8.16
N THR A 77 -0.60 -11.42 9.01
CA THR A 77 -1.56 -12.44 9.39
C THR A 77 -2.82 -12.31 8.54
N GLY A 78 -3.43 -13.41 8.09
CA GLY A 78 -4.79 -13.38 7.52
C GLY A 78 -5.88 -12.99 8.54
N GLY A 79 -5.48 -12.80 9.80
CA GLY A 79 -6.34 -12.56 10.95
C GLY A 79 -6.98 -13.84 11.48
N HIS A 80 -7.50 -13.77 12.72
CA HIS A 80 -8.11 -14.92 13.38
C HIS A 80 -9.59 -14.65 13.66
N LYS A 81 -10.48 -15.44 13.06
CA LYS A 81 -11.93 -15.39 13.34
C LYS A 81 -12.29 -15.85 14.75
N SER A 82 -11.49 -16.74 15.34
CA SER A 82 -11.75 -17.34 16.66
C SER A 82 -11.45 -16.42 17.85
N ARG A 83 -10.79 -15.28 17.63
CA ARG A 83 -10.43 -14.31 18.68
C ARG A 83 -10.75 -12.88 18.20
N PRO A 84 -12.03 -12.53 18.06
CA PRO A 84 -12.41 -11.21 17.62
C PRO A 84 -11.98 -10.14 18.64
N THR A 85 -11.78 -8.92 18.15
CA THR A 85 -11.47 -7.75 18.96
C THR A 85 -12.62 -6.77 18.88
N THR A 86 -13.08 -6.28 20.04
CA THR A 86 -14.05 -5.18 20.13
C THR A 86 -13.44 -3.90 19.56
N VAL A 87 -14.10 -3.31 18.56
CA VAL A 87 -13.71 -2.04 17.95
C VAL A 87 -14.69 -0.96 18.36
N PHE A 88 -14.25 -0.07 19.25
CA PHE A 88 -15.11 0.96 19.85
C PHE A 88 -15.47 2.11 18.91
N ALA A 89 -14.70 2.28 17.82
CA ALA A 89 -14.98 3.24 16.77
C ALA A 89 -16.16 2.78 15.87
N LEU A 90 -16.47 1.49 15.88
CA LEU A 90 -17.60 0.88 15.19
C LEU A 90 -18.64 0.43 16.21
N ASP A 91 -19.00 1.30 17.15
CA ASP A 91 -20.00 1.05 18.21
C ASP A 91 -19.80 -0.23 19.05
N GLY A 92 -18.56 -0.72 19.13
CA GLY A 92 -18.21 -1.91 19.92
C GLY A 92 -18.35 -3.23 19.17
N GLU A 93 -18.44 -3.18 17.84
CA GLU A 93 -18.51 -4.37 17.00
C GLU A 93 -17.31 -5.31 17.17
N LEU A 94 -17.56 -6.61 17.00
CA LEU A 94 -16.55 -7.65 17.09
C LEU A 94 -15.88 -7.85 15.71
N CYS A 95 -14.66 -7.35 15.57
CA CYS A 95 -13.93 -7.42 14.31
C CYS A 95 -12.80 -8.46 14.32
N GLN A 96 -12.55 -9.05 13.15
CA GLN A 96 -11.36 -9.85 12.92
C GLN A 96 -10.12 -8.95 12.90
N ARG A 97 -9.16 -9.24 13.77
CA ARG A 97 -7.89 -8.51 13.80
C ARG A 97 -6.90 -9.15 12.82
N SER A 98 -6.39 -8.35 11.90
CA SER A 98 -5.28 -8.67 11.02
C SER A 98 -4.12 -7.70 11.30
N SER A 99 -2.88 -8.18 11.25
CA SER A 99 -1.68 -7.36 11.37
C SER A 99 -0.81 -7.58 10.14
N GLN A 100 -0.47 -6.52 9.45
CA GLN A 100 0.34 -6.54 8.23
C GLN A 100 1.67 -5.82 8.48
N LYS A 101 2.69 -6.19 7.71
CA LYS A 101 3.98 -5.53 7.69
C LYS A 101 4.10 -4.69 6.41
N CYS A 102 4.46 -3.43 6.54
CA CYS A 102 4.75 -2.57 5.39
C CYS A 102 6.01 -3.10 4.68
N ARG A 103 5.96 -3.13 3.35
CA ARG A 103 7.07 -3.56 2.47
C ARG A 103 8.21 -2.56 2.42
N GLY A 104 7.90 -1.28 2.64
CA GLY A 104 8.82 -0.19 2.36
C GLY A 104 9.16 -0.08 0.87
N SER A 105 9.74 1.04 0.45
CA SER A 105 10.06 1.30 -0.97
C SER A 105 11.35 0.60 -1.45
N PHE A 106 11.62 -0.65 -1.12
CA PHE A 106 12.94 -1.27 -1.41
C PHE A 106 12.84 -2.54 -2.23
N LEU A 107 12.48 -2.44 -3.53
CA LEU A 107 12.48 -3.60 -4.44
C LEU A 107 12.91 -3.27 -5.87
N CYS A 108 13.99 -2.52 -6.03
CA CYS A 108 14.72 -2.58 -7.29
C CYS A 108 16.22 -2.58 -7.01
N SER A 109 16.91 -3.65 -7.41
CA SER A 109 18.36 -3.79 -7.31
C SER A 109 19.12 -2.81 -8.21
N LEU A 110 18.44 -2.21 -9.19
CA LEU A 110 18.95 -1.14 -10.05
C LEU A 110 18.68 0.26 -9.49
N ARG A 111 17.98 0.37 -8.35
CA ARG A 111 17.61 1.65 -7.74
C ARG A 111 18.83 2.33 -7.12
N ASN A 112 19.15 3.55 -7.54
CA ASN A 112 20.21 4.35 -6.91
C ASN A 112 19.74 4.85 -5.53
N PRO A 113 20.31 4.37 -4.40
CA PRO A 113 19.85 4.73 -3.06
C PRO A 113 19.99 6.22 -2.74
N LYS A 114 20.96 6.91 -3.38
CA LYS A 114 21.25 8.33 -3.17
C LYS A 114 20.12 9.26 -3.64
N LEU A 115 19.28 8.83 -4.58
CA LEU A 115 18.12 9.61 -5.03
C LEU A 115 17.02 9.69 -3.97
N TRP A 116 17.00 8.75 -3.02
CA TRP A 116 15.93 8.60 -2.04
C TRP A 116 16.40 8.90 -0.60
N GLU A 117 17.68 9.21 -0.43
CA GLU A 117 18.28 9.55 0.85
C GLU A 117 17.76 10.92 1.30
N GLY A 118 16.89 10.93 2.32
CA GLY A 118 16.19 12.14 2.78
C GLY A 118 14.92 12.49 1.98
N TYR A 119 14.54 11.68 0.99
CA TYR A 119 13.28 11.85 0.27
C TYR A 119 12.15 11.19 1.04
N GLU A 120 11.24 12.00 1.57
CA GLU A 120 10.03 11.54 2.23
C GLU A 120 8.81 11.83 1.34
N HIS A 121 8.13 10.77 0.90
CA HIS A 121 6.98 10.89 -0.01
C HIS A 121 5.68 11.01 0.80
N TRP A 122 5.28 12.26 1.10
CA TRP A 122 4.10 12.54 1.94
C TRP A 122 2.82 12.88 1.16
N LYS A 123 2.95 13.20 -0.14
CA LYS A 123 1.84 13.51 -1.05
C LYS A 123 1.93 12.61 -2.26
N HIS A 124 0.78 12.25 -2.82
CA HIS A 124 0.68 11.53 -4.09
C HIS A 124 1.11 12.45 -5.24
N ASP A 125 2.42 12.67 -5.35
CA ASP A 125 3.07 13.44 -6.39
C ASP A 125 3.86 12.48 -7.27
N PHE A 126 3.44 12.38 -8.53
CA PHE A 126 4.04 11.53 -9.55
C PHE A 126 5.18 12.22 -10.31
N GLU A 127 5.41 13.53 -10.14
CA GLU A 127 6.44 14.23 -10.92
C GLU A 127 7.84 13.61 -10.76
N PRO A 128 8.32 13.27 -9.55
CA PRO A 128 9.62 12.62 -9.39
C PRO A 128 9.68 11.22 -10.01
N PHE A 129 8.56 10.49 -10.03
CA PHE A 129 8.45 9.19 -10.71
C PHE A 129 8.43 9.34 -12.23
N ARG A 130 7.83 10.42 -12.73
CA ARG A 130 7.79 10.75 -14.15
C ARG A 130 9.18 11.13 -14.65
N GLU A 131 9.93 11.90 -13.87
CA GLU A 131 11.33 12.23 -14.15
C GLU A 131 12.22 10.99 -14.14
N LEU A 132 12.02 10.07 -13.19
CA LEU A 132 12.71 8.78 -13.15
C LEU A 132 12.39 7.92 -14.39
N PHE A 133 11.12 7.87 -14.80
CA PHE A 133 10.69 7.15 -16.00
C PHE A 133 11.35 7.71 -17.27
N HIS A 134 11.47 9.03 -17.37
CA HIS A 134 12.16 9.66 -18.49
C HIS A 134 13.67 9.36 -18.47
N GLN A 135 14.31 9.37 -17.30
CA GLN A 135 15.72 8.95 -17.17
C GLN A 135 15.93 7.48 -17.53
N ASP A 136 15.05 6.58 -17.10
CA ASP A 136 15.10 5.15 -17.47
C ASP A 136 14.91 4.97 -18.98
N MET A 137 14.01 5.73 -19.61
CA MET A 137 13.83 5.72 -21.06
C MET A 137 15.09 6.17 -21.80
N GLU A 138 15.78 7.21 -21.31
CA GLU A 138 17.04 7.68 -21.88
C GLU A 138 18.18 6.67 -21.67
N GLN A 139 18.28 6.07 -20.48
CA GLN A 139 19.25 5.00 -20.20
C GLN A 139 19.01 3.77 -21.08
N ASN A 140 17.76 3.33 -21.21
CA ASN A 140 17.39 2.22 -22.10
C ASN A 140 17.72 2.51 -23.56
N ALA A 141 17.50 3.75 -24.04
CA ALA A 141 17.89 4.15 -25.38
C ALA A 141 19.42 4.09 -25.57
N ALA A 142 20.19 4.59 -24.60
CA ALA A 142 21.65 4.53 -24.63
C ALA A 142 22.19 3.09 -24.51
N GLU A 143 21.57 2.24 -23.69
CA GLU A 143 21.93 0.82 -23.57
C GLU A 143 21.61 0.04 -24.85
N HIS A 144 20.51 0.35 -25.53
CA HIS A 144 20.18 -0.23 -26.84
C HIS A 144 21.25 0.11 -27.91
N GLU A 145 21.88 1.28 -27.81
CA GLU A 145 23.00 1.69 -28.68
C GLU A 145 24.37 1.17 -28.21
N SER A 146 24.43 0.52 -27.05
CA SER A 146 25.67 -0.06 -26.53
C SER A 146 26.03 -1.39 -27.23
N PRO A 147 27.32 -1.81 -27.22
CA PRO A 147 27.72 -3.12 -27.75
C PRO A 147 26.96 -4.31 -27.14
N LEU A 148 26.55 -4.20 -25.88
CA LEU A 148 25.72 -5.18 -25.17
C LEU A 148 24.27 -5.19 -25.68
N GLY A 149 23.68 -4.01 -25.90
CA GLY A 149 22.36 -3.86 -26.53
C GLY A 149 22.33 -4.45 -27.95
N TYR A 150 23.38 -4.21 -28.74
CA TYR A 150 23.55 -4.82 -30.06
C TYR A 150 23.66 -6.35 -30.00
N ALA A 151 24.36 -6.90 -28.99
CA ALA A 151 24.49 -8.34 -28.81
C ALA A 151 23.16 -9.01 -28.40
N VAL A 152 22.38 -8.38 -27.52
CA VAL A 152 21.05 -8.88 -27.11
C VAL A 152 20.08 -8.85 -28.29
N ARG A 153 20.05 -7.76 -29.07
CA ARG A 153 19.23 -7.64 -30.29
C ARG A 153 19.55 -8.73 -31.32
N ARG A 154 20.85 -8.99 -31.56
CA ARG A 154 21.32 -10.06 -32.46
C ARG A 154 20.88 -11.46 -32.03
N ILE A 155 20.78 -11.72 -30.72
CA ILE A 155 20.31 -13.02 -30.20
C ILE A 155 18.80 -13.18 -30.45
N TYR A 156 18.01 -12.13 -30.26
CA TYR A 156 16.57 -12.16 -30.56
C TYR A 156 16.28 -12.34 -32.06
N ASP A 157 17.04 -11.69 -32.95
CA ASP A 157 16.90 -11.84 -34.41
C ASP A 157 17.31 -13.23 -34.94
N LEU A 158 18.05 -14.02 -34.15
CA LEU A 158 18.46 -15.39 -34.47
C LEU A 158 17.50 -16.47 -33.93
N LEU A 159 16.57 -16.09 -33.05
CA LEU A 159 15.62 -16.99 -32.38
C LEU A 159 14.19 -16.90 -32.94
N LEU A 160 13.93 -15.97 -33.88
CA LEU A 160 12.71 -15.85 -34.68
C LEU A 160 12.96 -16.34 -36.11
#